data_AF-A0A2J6SRK4-F1
#
_entry.id   AF-A0A2J6SRK4-F1
#
_cell.length_a   1.000
_cell.length_b   1.000
_cell.length_c   1.000
_cell.angle_alpha   90.00
_cell.angle_beta   90.00
_cell.angle_gamma   90.00
#
_symmetry.space_group_name_H-M   'P 1'
#
loop_
_entity.id
_entity.type
_entity.pdbx_description
1 polymer ?
#
loop_
_entity_poly.entity_id
_entity_poly.type
_entity_poly.pdbx_seq_one_letter_code
_entity_poly.pdbx_strand_id
1 'polypeptide(L)'
;MSRMRAESPQPITLQPILRTPSKRRRQDRGSDGDSKPVSGSPVKKARTPRRVPAIPSLEELDAANREQEKEWEAEWYAWVVCHLWRKDKNFRHPRGTHTIYWRNAMNSFSVKEGELDTLPYQELPNQYNRSNPIRSYKREDVRVLACRKHAMLAGLHKHGLSERELLRRGEILAKKRQLTRCEEHPDSKALVPPTPITSTPTSPSFPVPTTHPDTWQTPIWQGDRIVGSQTTIQSDPEEEEDICDYHEWEHQTHS
;
A
#
# COMPACT_ATOMS: atom_id res chain seq x y z
N MET A 1 -43.10 -25.28 -14.04
CA MET A 1 -42.16 -24.50 -13.22
C MET A 1 -41.00 -25.41 -12.82
N SER A 2 -39.91 -25.41 -13.61
CA SER A 2 -38.77 -26.31 -13.43
C SER A 2 -37.81 -25.78 -12.38
N ARG A 3 -37.58 -26.55 -11.32
CA ARG A 3 -36.57 -26.26 -10.29
C ARG A 3 -35.19 -26.66 -10.82
N MET A 4 -34.40 -25.67 -11.21
CA MET A 4 -32.98 -25.85 -11.54
C MET A 4 -32.21 -26.09 -10.24
N ARG A 5 -31.61 -27.27 -10.13
CA ARG A 5 -30.79 -27.72 -8.99
C ARG A 5 -29.39 -27.14 -9.16
N ALA A 6 -28.97 -26.25 -8.26
CA ALA A 6 -27.61 -25.72 -8.26
C ALA A 6 -26.65 -26.80 -7.74
N GLU A 7 -25.76 -27.28 -8.60
CA GLU A 7 -24.66 -28.17 -8.23
C GLU A 7 -23.57 -27.38 -7.48
N SER A 8 -23.24 -27.88 -6.30
CA SER A 8 -22.18 -27.37 -5.43
C SER A 8 -20.81 -27.77 -6.01
N PRO A 9 -19.86 -26.84 -6.21
CA PRO A 9 -18.53 -27.19 -6.65
C PRO A 9 -17.80 -27.98 -5.55
N GLN A 10 -17.32 -29.17 -5.91
CA GLN A 10 -16.52 -30.05 -5.05
C GLN A 10 -15.12 -29.43 -4.81
N PRO A 11 -14.54 -29.59 -3.61
CA PRO A 11 -13.19 -29.12 -3.32
C PRO A 11 -12.14 -29.95 -4.07
N ILE A 12 -11.32 -29.27 -4.88
CA ILE A 12 -10.18 -29.87 -5.57
C ILE A 12 -9.14 -30.26 -4.51
N THR A 13 -9.09 -31.55 -4.20
CA THR A 13 -8.09 -32.14 -3.31
C THR A 13 -6.79 -32.30 -4.09
N LEU A 14 -5.87 -31.33 -3.97
CA LEU A 14 -4.52 -31.42 -4.53
C LEU A 14 -3.68 -32.37 -3.66
N GLN A 15 -3.67 -33.65 -4.04
CA GLN A 15 -2.71 -34.62 -3.52
C GLN A 15 -1.30 -34.27 -4.04
N PRO A 16 -0.27 -34.20 -3.18
CA PRO A 16 1.10 -34.06 -3.63
C PRO A 16 1.53 -35.34 -4.36
N ILE A 17 1.73 -35.24 -5.68
CA ILE A 17 2.23 -36.34 -6.49
C ILE A 17 3.72 -36.56 -6.17
N LEU A 18 4.00 -37.37 -5.15
CA LEU A 18 5.31 -37.96 -4.93
C LEU A 18 5.57 -38.98 -6.05
N ARG A 19 6.09 -38.50 -7.18
CA ARG A 19 6.57 -39.37 -8.26
C ARG A 19 7.82 -40.11 -7.79
N THR A 20 7.62 -41.33 -7.31
CA THR A 20 8.71 -42.29 -7.15
C THR A 20 9.22 -42.71 -8.55
N PRO A 21 10.54 -42.82 -8.77
CA PRO A 21 11.06 -43.26 -10.06
C PRO A 21 10.79 -44.75 -10.27
N SER A 22 9.81 -45.04 -11.14
CA SER A 22 9.48 -46.38 -11.60
C SER A 22 10.65 -46.99 -12.38
N LYS A 23 11.26 -48.04 -11.81
CA LYS A 23 12.26 -48.88 -12.49
C LYS A 23 11.59 -49.65 -13.64
N ARG A 24 11.64 -49.07 -14.84
CA ARG A 24 11.41 -49.81 -16.08
C ARG A 24 12.56 -50.81 -16.30
N ARG A 25 12.33 -52.04 -15.87
CA ARG A 25 13.09 -53.26 -16.20
C ARG A 25 12.99 -53.49 -17.71
N ARG A 26 14.05 -53.19 -18.46
CA ARG A 26 14.18 -53.63 -19.86
C ARG A 26 14.37 -55.15 -19.86
N GLN A 27 13.40 -55.86 -20.42
CA GLN A 27 13.62 -57.21 -20.94
C GLN A 27 14.13 -57.04 -22.37
N ASP A 28 15.43 -57.27 -22.55
CA ASP A 28 16.02 -57.56 -23.87
C ASP A 28 15.72 -59.03 -24.16
N ARG A 29 14.98 -59.29 -25.23
CA ARG A 29 14.70 -60.63 -25.73
C ARG A 29 15.57 -60.83 -26.96
N GLY A 30 16.48 -61.81 -26.87
CA GLY A 30 17.49 -62.11 -27.87
C GLY A 30 16.94 -62.59 -29.21
N SER A 31 17.83 -62.55 -30.20
CA SER A 31 17.77 -63.34 -31.42
C SER A 31 19.18 -63.85 -31.72
N ASP A 32 19.24 -65.14 -32.02
CA ASP A 32 20.41 -66.02 -32.06
C ASP A 32 21.45 -65.69 -33.14
N GLY A 33 22.70 -66.08 -32.87
CA GLY A 33 23.82 -65.93 -33.81
C GLY A 33 25.15 -66.46 -33.24
N ASP A 34 25.21 -67.79 -33.13
CA ASP A 34 26.39 -68.68 -33.25
C ASP A 34 27.81 -68.06 -33.32
N SER A 35 28.69 -68.38 -32.34
CA SER A 35 30.15 -68.64 -32.52
C SER A 35 30.95 -68.77 -31.20
N LYS A 36 31.50 -69.98 -30.99
CA LYS A 36 32.75 -70.43 -30.31
C LYS A 36 33.18 -69.96 -28.90
N PRO A 37 33.83 -70.85 -28.11
CA PRO A 37 34.32 -70.53 -26.77
C PRO A 37 35.77 -70.00 -26.81
N VAL A 38 35.99 -68.81 -26.27
CA VAL A 38 37.33 -68.35 -25.86
C VAL A 38 37.27 -67.97 -24.39
N SER A 39 38.02 -68.75 -23.61
CA SER A 39 38.35 -68.53 -22.22
C SER A 39 38.92 -67.13 -22.02
N GLY A 40 38.13 -66.24 -21.41
CA GLY A 40 38.53 -64.90 -21.01
C GLY A 40 38.00 -64.58 -19.63
N SER A 41 38.90 -64.38 -18.68
CA SER A 41 38.64 -64.03 -17.28
C SER A 41 37.63 -62.88 -17.11
N PRO A 42 36.80 -62.90 -16.05
CA PRO A 42 35.80 -61.86 -15.82
C PRO A 42 36.48 -60.57 -15.34
N VAL A 43 36.76 -59.66 -16.28
CA VAL A 43 37.14 -58.29 -15.97
C VAL A 43 35.90 -57.59 -15.38
N LYS A 44 35.90 -57.44 -14.06
CA LYS A 44 34.90 -56.66 -13.32
C LYS A 44 34.92 -55.22 -13.86
N LYS A 45 33.98 -54.87 -14.75
CA LYS A 45 33.79 -53.50 -15.22
C LYS A 45 33.48 -52.61 -14.00
N ALA A 46 34.39 -51.70 -13.70
CA ALA A 46 34.23 -50.72 -12.64
C ALA A 46 32.93 -49.95 -12.86
N ARG A 47 32.04 -49.99 -11.87
CA ARG A 47 30.82 -49.18 -11.82
C ARG A 47 31.27 -47.72 -11.84
N THR A 48 31.00 -47.02 -12.94
CA THR A 48 31.23 -45.59 -13.03
C THR A 48 30.51 -44.88 -11.88
N PRO A 49 31.16 -43.91 -11.21
CA PRO A 49 30.57 -43.23 -10.07
C PRO A 49 29.26 -42.57 -10.49
N ARG A 50 28.22 -42.80 -9.67
CA ARG A 50 26.91 -42.17 -9.80
C ARG A 50 27.11 -40.67 -9.97
N ARG A 51 26.79 -40.14 -11.15
CA ARG A 51 26.86 -38.71 -11.48
C ARG A 51 26.03 -37.96 -10.43
N VAL A 52 26.70 -37.22 -9.55
CA VAL A 52 26.05 -36.34 -8.57
C VAL A 52 25.23 -35.32 -9.35
N PRO A 53 23.97 -35.03 -8.99
CA PRO A 53 23.19 -33.98 -9.66
C PRO A 53 24.00 -32.69 -9.63
N ALA A 54 24.19 -32.07 -10.81
CA ALA A 54 24.82 -30.77 -10.88
C ALA A 54 23.99 -29.80 -10.04
N ILE A 55 24.65 -29.13 -9.09
CA ILE A 55 24.03 -28.04 -8.34
C ILE A 55 23.74 -26.96 -9.38
N PRO A 56 22.49 -26.47 -9.47
CA PRO A 56 22.15 -25.42 -10.44
C PRO A 56 23.06 -24.21 -10.22
N SER A 57 23.47 -23.57 -11.31
CA SER A 57 24.30 -22.38 -11.22
C SER A 57 23.51 -21.25 -10.55
N LEU A 58 24.21 -20.27 -9.97
CA LEU A 58 23.57 -19.08 -9.39
C LEU A 58 22.70 -18.35 -10.45
N GLU A 59 23.16 -18.34 -11.70
CA GLU A 59 22.44 -17.73 -12.83
C GLU A 59 21.13 -18.46 -13.15
N GLU A 60 21.12 -19.79 -13.10
CA GLU A 60 19.91 -20.60 -13.32
C GLU A 60 18.87 -20.35 -12.22
N LEU A 61 19.32 -20.20 -10.98
CA LEU A 61 18.43 -19.90 -9.85
C LEU A 61 17.82 -18.50 -9.96
N ASP A 62 18.62 -17.49 -10.34
CA ASP A 62 18.14 -16.13 -10.56
C ASP A 62 17.17 -16.04 -11.73
N ALA A 63 17.42 -16.78 -12.82
CA ALA A 63 16.51 -16.87 -13.95
C ALA A 63 15.15 -17.47 -13.52
N ALA A 64 15.16 -18.56 -12.77
CA ALA A 64 13.95 -19.20 -12.26
C ALA A 64 13.16 -18.26 -11.33
N ASN A 65 13.84 -17.53 -10.44
CA ASN A 65 13.20 -16.55 -9.56
C ASN A 65 12.52 -15.42 -10.36
N ARG A 66 13.18 -14.90 -11.42
CA ARG A 66 12.59 -13.86 -12.28
C ARG A 66 11.38 -14.35 -13.06
N GLU A 67 11.39 -15.59 -13.53
CA GLU A 67 10.22 -16.19 -14.20
C GLU A 67 9.04 -16.32 -13.23
N GLN A 68 9.31 -16.74 -12.00
CA GLN A 68 8.31 -16.86 -10.95
C GLN A 68 7.74 -15.50 -10.53
N GLU A 69 8.57 -14.47 -10.38
CA GLU A 69 8.13 -13.09 -10.11
C GLU A 69 7.22 -12.56 -11.23
N LYS A 70 7.54 -12.85 -12.49
CA LYS A 70 6.70 -12.47 -13.64
C LYS A 70 5.34 -13.17 -13.62
N GLU A 71 5.32 -14.46 -13.29
CA GLU A 71 4.07 -15.22 -13.16
C GLU A 71 3.19 -14.61 -12.06
N TRP A 72 3.76 -14.30 -10.90
CA TRP A 72 3.03 -13.70 -9.79
C TRP A 72 2.57 -12.26 -10.08
N GLU A 73 3.37 -11.48 -10.80
CA GLU A 73 2.94 -10.17 -11.28
C GLU A 73 1.77 -10.29 -12.27
N ALA A 74 1.80 -11.24 -13.19
CA ALA A 74 0.68 -11.50 -14.10
C ALA A 74 -0.59 -11.90 -13.35
N GLU A 75 -0.47 -12.74 -12.31
CA GLU A 75 -1.60 -13.09 -11.45
C GLU A 75 -2.15 -11.91 -10.65
N TRP A 76 -1.28 -11.01 -10.18
CA TRP A 76 -1.71 -9.76 -9.55
C TRP A 76 -2.53 -8.90 -10.51
N TYR A 77 -2.09 -8.72 -11.75
CA TYR A 77 -2.87 -7.97 -12.74
C TYR A 77 -4.19 -8.66 -13.10
N ALA A 78 -4.19 -9.99 -13.22
CA ALA A 78 -5.42 -10.74 -13.42
C ALA A 78 -6.40 -10.51 -12.26
N TRP A 79 -5.90 -10.50 -11.02
CA TRP A 79 -6.70 -10.15 -9.85
C TRP A 79 -7.26 -8.73 -9.94
N VAL A 80 -6.44 -7.74 -10.30
CA VAL A 80 -6.85 -6.34 -10.47
C VAL A 80 -7.98 -6.21 -11.47
N VAL A 81 -7.85 -6.82 -12.66
CA VAL A 81 -8.88 -6.77 -13.72
C VAL A 81 -10.20 -7.39 -13.24
N CYS A 82 -10.14 -8.51 -12.52
CA CYS A 82 -11.33 -9.17 -11.97
C CYS A 82 -12.01 -8.39 -10.83
N HIS A 83 -11.29 -7.47 -10.18
CA HIS A 83 -11.78 -6.71 -9.02
C HIS A 83 -11.92 -5.21 -9.31
N LEU A 84 -12.00 -4.81 -10.58
CA LEU A 84 -12.26 -3.42 -10.92
C LEU A 84 -13.58 -2.96 -10.30
N TRP A 85 -13.52 -1.85 -9.58
CA TRP A 85 -14.69 -1.29 -8.94
C TRP A 85 -15.60 -0.65 -9.99
N ARG A 86 -16.88 -1.01 -9.95
CA ARG A 86 -17.87 -0.39 -10.84
C ARG A 86 -18.15 1.03 -10.35
N LYS A 87 -17.70 2.01 -11.14
CA LYS A 87 -17.86 3.43 -10.84
C LYS A 87 -19.30 3.79 -10.47
N ASP A 88 -19.48 4.30 -9.26
CA ASP A 88 -20.71 4.91 -8.77
C ASP A 88 -20.52 6.41 -8.58
N LYS A 89 -21.28 7.21 -9.34
CA LYS A 89 -21.23 8.68 -9.30
C LYS A 89 -21.76 9.25 -7.98
N ASN A 90 -22.58 8.49 -7.26
CA ASN A 90 -23.22 8.92 -6.03
C ASN A 90 -22.49 8.43 -4.78
N PHE A 91 -21.41 7.66 -4.94
CA PHE A 91 -20.64 7.17 -3.82
C PHE A 91 -20.01 8.32 -3.03
N ARG A 92 -20.23 8.31 -1.72
CA ARG A 92 -19.61 9.23 -0.77
C ARG A 92 -19.04 8.44 0.38
N HIS A 93 -17.84 8.82 0.82
CA HIS A 93 -17.28 8.24 2.03
C HIS A 93 -18.16 8.56 3.24
N PRO A 94 -18.34 7.62 4.19
CA PRO A 94 -18.98 7.91 5.46
C PRO A 94 -18.30 9.09 6.17
N ARG A 95 -19.08 9.90 6.90
CA ARG A 95 -18.52 11.03 7.67
C ARG A 95 -17.47 10.54 8.66
N GLY A 96 -16.35 11.25 8.76
CA GLY A 96 -15.23 10.88 9.63
C GLY A 96 -14.28 9.82 9.05
N THR A 97 -14.50 9.34 7.83
CA THR A 97 -13.56 8.42 7.17
C THR A 97 -12.24 9.14 6.85
N HIS A 98 -11.11 8.53 7.22
CA HIS A 98 -9.80 9.02 6.81
C HIS A 98 -9.58 8.73 5.32
N THR A 99 -9.64 9.79 4.51
CA THR A 99 -9.43 9.68 3.06
C THR A 99 -8.02 10.11 2.64
N ILE A 100 -7.56 9.55 1.53
CA ILE A 100 -6.32 9.94 0.86
C ILE A 100 -6.60 10.23 -0.63
N TYR A 101 -5.99 11.28 -1.17
CA TYR A 101 -6.12 11.62 -2.59
C TYR A 101 -5.29 10.69 -3.47
N TRP A 102 -5.76 10.47 -4.69
CA TRP A 102 -5.15 9.60 -5.70
C TRP A 102 -3.62 9.73 -5.81
N ARG A 103 -3.10 10.94 -6.04
CA ARG A 103 -1.65 11.18 -6.18
C ARG A 103 -0.87 10.79 -4.93
N ASN A 104 -1.41 11.13 -3.75
CA ASN A 104 -0.78 10.80 -2.48
C ASN A 104 -0.83 9.29 -2.21
N ALA A 105 -1.92 8.62 -2.59
CA ALA A 105 -2.05 7.17 -2.47
C ALA A 105 -0.97 6.43 -3.26
N MET A 106 -0.76 6.79 -4.53
CA MET A 106 0.29 6.19 -5.36
C MET A 106 1.69 6.38 -4.76
N ASN A 107 1.99 7.61 -4.32
CA ASN A 107 3.30 7.95 -3.75
C ASN A 107 3.55 7.27 -2.40
N SER A 108 2.58 7.28 -1.51
CA SER A 108 2.72 6.74 -0.14
C SER A 108 2.67 5.21 -0.08
N PHE A 109 1.94 4.55 -0.99
CA PHE A 109 1.68 3.10 -0.92
C PHE A 109 2.26 2.29 -2.07
N SER A 110 2.97 2.91 -3.02
CA SER A 110 3.58 2.21 -4.17
C SER A 110 2.57 1.49 -5.07
N VAL A 111 1.34 1.98 -5.10
CA VAL A 111 0.24 1.45 -5.90
C VAL A 111 0.16 2.20 -7.23
N LYS A 112 -0.19 1.48 -8.30
CA LYS A 112 -0.38 2.04 -9.63
C LYS A 112 -1.79 2.57 -9.79
N GLU A 113 -2.00 3.45 -10.78
CA GLU A 113 -3.32 4.03 -11.05
C GLU A 113 -4.40 2.98 -11.30
N GLY A 114 -4.15 2.04 -12.22
CA GLY A 114 -5.12 0.97 -12.53
C GLY A 114 -5.38 0.01 -11.36
N GLU A 115 -4.48 -0.06 -10.37
CA GLU A 115 -4.72 -0.84 -9.15
C GLU A 115 -5.69 -0.10 -8.22
N LEU A 116 -5.62 1.23 -8.14
CA LEU A 116 -6.52 2.04 -7.31
C LEU A 116 -7.95 2.02 -7.82
N ASP A 117 -8.17 1.78 -9.11
CA ASP A 117 -9.50 1.62 -9.71
C ASP A 117 -10.23 0.34 -9.23
N THR A 118 -9.57 -0.52 -8.45
CA THR A 118 -10.22 -1.64 -7.75
C THR A 118 -10.95 -1.21 -6.47
N LEU A 119 -10.72 0.01 -5.99
CA LEU A 119 -11.28 0.52 -4.73
C LEU A 119 -12.43 1.51 -4.98
N PRO A 120 -13.43 1.55 -4.09
CA PRO A 120 -14.43 2.61 -4.09
C PRO A 120 -13.77 3.98 -3.87
N TYR A 121 -14.14 4.95 -4.71
CA TYR A 121 -13.64 6.32 -4.61
C TYR A 121 -14.75 7.34 -4.75
N GLN A 122 -14.56 8.48 -4.10
CA GLN A 122 -15.41 9.65 -4.23
C GLN A 122 -14.75 10.64 -5.19
N GLU A 123 -15.51 11.11 -6.17
CA GLU A 123 -15.08 12.18 -7.07
C GLU A 123 -15.41 13.55 -6.45
N LEU A 124 -14.42 14.43 -6.42
CA LEU A 124 -14.52 15.80 -5.95
C LEU A 124 -14.25 16.75 -7.12
N PRO A 125 -14.98 17.88 -7.19
CA PRO A 125 -14.75 18.87 -8.24
C PRO A 125 -13.35 19.46 -8.10
N ASN A 126 -12.60 19.47 -9.20
CA ASN A 126 -11.30 20.11 -9.27
C ASN A 126 -11.47 21.56 -9.71
N GLN A 127 -11.08 22.50 -8.85
CA GLN A 127 -11.21 23.94 -9.12
C GLN A 127 -10.39 24.40 -10.33
N TYR A 128 -9.25 23.76 -10.58
CA TYR A 128 -8.32 24.14 -11.64
C TYR A 128 -8.62 23.46 -12.98
N ASN A 129 -9.21 22.26 -12.97
CA ASN A 129 -9.48 21.50 -14.19
C ASN A 129 -10.78 20.70 -14.06
N ARG A 130 -11.88 21.25 -14.60
CA ARG A 130 -13.22 20.64 -14.54
C ARG A 130 -13.30 19.28 -15.24
N SER A 131 -12.42 19.00 -16.21
CA SER A 131 -12.39 17.73 -16.93
C SER A 131 -11.71 16.60 -16.13
N ASN A 132 -10.90 16.94 -15.13
CA ASN A 132 -10.12 16.00 -14.34
C ASN A 132 -10.51 16.10 -12.85
N PRO A 133 -11.58 15.41 -12.43
CA PRO A 133 -12.01 15.41 -11.04
C PRO A 133 -10.95 14.78 -10.13
N ILE A 134 -10.90 15.26 -8.88
CA ILE A 134 -10.02 14.70 -7.86
C ILE A 134 -10.69 13.42 -7.33
N ARG A 135 -9.95 12.31 -7.26
CA ARG A 135 -10.43 11.07 -6.62
C ARG A 135 -9.88 10.96 -5.20
N SER A 136 -10.75 10.70 -4.24
CA SER A 136 -10.38 10.37 -2.86
C SER A 136 -10.77 8.93 -2.52
N TYR A 137 -9.87 8.23 -1.84
CA TYR A 137 -9.99 6.83 -1.45
C TYR A 137 -9.97 6.73 0.08
N LYS A 138 -10.58 5.69 0.65
CA LYS A 138 -10.40 5.38 2.06
C LYS A 138 -8.98 4.89 2.31
N ARG A 139 -8.26 5.53 3.25
CA ARG A 139 -6.83 5.28 3.49
C ARG A 139 -6.56 3.83 3.89
N GLU A 140 -7.40 3.26 4.73
CA GLU A 140 -7.28 1.86 5.16
C GLU A 140 -7.40 0.88 4.00
N ASP A 141 -8.31 1.14 3.06
CA ASP A 141 -8.54 0.25 1.91
C ASP A 141 -7.33 0.28 0.96
N VAL A 142 -6.75 1.47 0.74
CA VAL A 142 -5.48 1.63 -0.01
C VAL A 142 -4.34 0.88 0.68
N ARG A 143 -4.24 0.97 2.01
CA ARG A 143 -3.25 0.21 2.79
C ARG A 143 -3.43 -1.30 2.61
N VAL A 144 -4.66 -1.79 2.72
CA VAL A 144 -4.98 -3.23 2.53
C VAL A 144 -4.62 -3.69 1.12
N LEU A 145 -4.94 -2.88 0.10
CA LEU A 145 -4.57 -3.15 -1.29
C LEU A 145 -3.05 -3.28 -1.46
N ALA A 146 -2.29 -2.35 -0.89
CA ALA A 146 -0.82 -2.39 -0.94
C ALA A 146 -0.24 -3.61 -0.21
N CYS A 147 -0.80 -3.98 0.95
CA CYS A 147 -0.40 -5.20 1.67
C CYS A 147 -0.67 -6.44 0.82
N ARG A 148 -1.86 -6.54 0.21
CA ARG A 148 -2.21 -7.67 -0.67
C ARG A 148 -1.28 -7.75 -1.87
N LYS A 149 -1.01 -6.63 -2.53
CA LYS A 149 -0.07 -6.54 -3.66
C LYS A 149 1.29 -7.13 -3.29
N HIS A 150 1.90 -6.65 -2.20
CA HIS A 150 3.21 -7.12 -1.78
C HIS A 150 3.22 -8.58 -1.35
N ALA A 151 2.12 -9.08 -0.77
CA ALA A 151 2.00 -10.49 -0.45
C ALA A 151 1.90 -11.37 -1.71
N MET A 152 1.13 -10.96 -2.72
CA MET A 152 0.97 -11.69 -3.98
C MET A 152 2.25 -11.68 -4.81
N LEU A 153 2.95 -10.53 -4.89
CA LEU A 153 4.24 -10.42 -5.57
C LEU A 153 5.34 -11.25 -4.89
N ALA A 154 5.16 -11.61 -3.61
CA ALA A 154 6.04 -12.53 -2.89
C ALA A 154 5.54 -13.99 -2.92
N GLY A 155 4.48 -14.28 -3.69
CA GLY A 155 3.94 -15.64 -3.84
C GLY A 155 3.17 -16.18 -2.66
N LEU A 156 2.85 -15.34 -1.66
CA LEU A 156 2.28 -15.82 -0.40
C LEU A 156 0.87 -16.41 -0.57
N HIS A 157 0.15 -16.03 -1.62
CA HIS A 157 -1.17 -16.56 -1.94
C HIS A 157 -1.14 -18.04 -2.36
N LYS A 158 0.00 -18.55 -2.84
CA LYS A 158 0.15 -19.96 -3.24
C LYS A 158 0.30 -20.91 -2.06
N HIS A 159 0.62 -20.40 -0.87
CA HIS A 159 0.85 -21.22 0.33
C HIS A 159 -0.43 -21.60 1.09
N GLY A 160 -1.61 -21.33 0.54
CA GLY A 160 -2.89 -21.63 1.21
C GLY A 160 -3.10 -20.85 2.52
N LEU A 161 -2.45 -19.69 2.65
CA LEU A 161 -2.58 -18.84 3.83
C LEU A 161 -3.98 -18.21 3.88
N SER A 162 -4.50 -18.03 5.09
CA SER A 162 -5.71 -17.23 5.29
C SER A 162 -5.46 -15.78 4.87
N GLU A 163 -6.50 -15.09 4.40
CA GLU A 163 -6.40 -13.69 3.97
C GLU A 163 -5.81 -12.78 5.05
N ARG A 164 -6.20 -12.98 6.31
CA ARG A 164 -5.68 -12.21 7.45
C ARG A 164 -4.15 -12.34 7.59
N GLU A 165 -3.63 -13.56 7.44
CA GLU A 165 -2.18 -13.81 7.55
C GLU A 165 -1.44 -13.32 6.30
N LEU A 166 -2.05 -13.48 5.12
CA LEU A 166 -1.54 -12.92 3.86
C LEU A 166 -1.35 -11.41 3.97
N LEU A 167 -2.36 -10.68 4.46
CA LEU A 167 -2.28 -9.23 4.65
C LEU A 167 -1.27 -8.84 5.73
N ARG A 168 -1.18 -9.59 6.83
CA ARG A 168 -0.20 -9.33 7.90
C ARG A 168 1.24 -9.43 7.38
N ARG A 169 1.56 -10.49 6.63
CA ARG A 169 2.88 -10.66 6.00
C ARG A 169 3.13 -9.63 4.90
N GLY A 170 2.09 -9.34 4.11
CA GLY A 170 2.10 -8.27 3.12
C GLY A 170 2.42 -6.91 3.69
N GLU A 171 1.92 -6.58 4.89
CA GLU A 171 2.22 -5.32 5.57
C GLU A 171 3.72 -5.20 5.92
N ILE A 172 4.34 -6.29 6.37
CA ILE A 172 5.78 -6.32 6.67
C ILE A 172 6.58 -6.07 5.40
N LEU A 173 6.22 -6.73 4.30
CA LEU A 173 6.88 -6.56 2.99
C LEU A 173 6.69 -5.15 2.44
N ALA A 174 5.49 -4.58 2.56
CA ALA A 174 5.19 -3.22 2.13
C ALA A 174 6.03 -2.18 2.89
N LYS A 175 6.14 -2.31 4.22
CA LYS A 175 6.98 -1.45 5.05
C LYS A 175 8.46 -1.57 4.67
N LYS A 176 8.95 -2.80 4.48
CA LYS A 176 10.33 -3.04 4.03
C LYS A 176 10.60 -2.34 2.69
N ARG A 177 9.69 -2.48 1.71
CA ARG A 177 9.84 -1.83 0.40
C ARG A 177 9.82 -0.30 0.50
N GLN A 178 8.97 0.26 1.36
CA GLN A 178 8.92 1.70 1.59
C GLN A 178 10.24 2.21 2.19
N LEU A 179 10.80 1.50 3.18
CA LEU A 179 12.09 1.83 3.79
C LEU A 179 13.22 1.81 2.75
N THR A 180 13.30 0.75 1.94
CA THR A 180 14.30 0.66 0.86
C THR A 180 14.18 1.82 -0.13
N ARG A 181 12.96 2.27 -0.48
CA ARG A 181 12.81 3.44 -1.34
C ARG A 181 13.29 4.73 -0.69
N CYS A 182 13.01 4.92 0.60
CA CYS A 182 13.52 6.09 1.34
C CYS A 182 15.06 6.09 1.38
N GLU A 183 15.68 4.92 1.48
CA GLU A 183 17.14 4.76 1.42
C GLU A 183 17.71 5.05 0.03
N GLU A 184 17.04 4.59 -1.04
CA GLU A 184 17.44 4.84 -2.44
C GLU A 184 17.31 6.31 -2.84
N HIS A 185 16.38 7.06 -2.22
CA HIS A 185 16.06 8.44 -2.58
C HIS A 185 15.95 9.35 -1.34
N PRO A 186 17.06 9.63 -0.64
CA PRO A 186 17.04 10.38 0.62
C PRO A 186 16.50 11.82 0.47
N ASP A 187 16.72 12.46 -0.68
CA ASP A 187 16.28 13.84 -0.94
C ASP A 187 14.80 13.95 -1.36
N SER A 188 14.12 12.82 -1.54
CA SER A 188 12.71 12.84 -1.92
C SER A 188 11.83 13.17 -0.70
N LYS A 189 11.56 14.47 -0.51
CA LYS A 189 10.65 15.03 0.51
C LYS A 189 9.23 14.40 0.52
N ALA A 190 8.91 13.53 -0.44
CA ALA A 190 7.59 12.95 -0.66
C ALA A 190 7.37 11.55 -0.03
N LEU A 191 8.38 10.94 0.62
CA LEU A 191 8.31 9.51 0.97
C LEU A 191 8.08 9.18 2.45
N VAL A 192 8.09 10.17 3.35
CA VAL A 192 7.67 9.89 4.72
C VAL A 192 6.19 9.52 4.66
N PRO A 193 5.80 8.28 5.03
CA PRO A 193 4.39 7.92 5.07
C PRO A 193 3.72 8.98 5.94
N PRO A 194 2.63 9.63 5.47
CA PRO A 194 2.03 10.69 6.25
C PRO A 194 1.77 10.09 7.61
N THR A 195 2.51 10.52 8.63
CA THR A 195 2.17 10.20 10.01
C THR A 195 0.69 10.49 10.10
N PRO A 196 -0.12 9.58 10.69
CA PRO A 196 -1.51 9.92 10.93
C PRO A 196 -1.45 11.30 11.53
N ILE A 197 -1.97 12.27 10.79
CA ILE A 197 -2.22 13.59 11.32
C ILE A 197 -3.32 13.22 12.28
N THR A 198 -2.93 12.80 13.48
CA THR A 198 -3.67 13.07 14.68
C THR A 198 -3.86 14.56 14.50
N SER A 199 -5.01 14.93 13.97
CA SER A 199 -5.67 16.14 14.37
C SER A 199 -5.77 15.98 15.88
N THR A 200 -4.65 16.22 16.59
CA THR A 200 -4.69 17.00 17.80
C THR A 200 -5.68 18.07 17.40
N PRO A 201 -6.87 18.12 18.03
CA PRO A 201 -7.74 19.23 17.82
C PRO A 201 -6.82 20.42 17.93
N THR A 202 -6.58 21.09 16.81
CA THR A 202 -6.01 22.41 16.82
C THR A 202 -7.09 23.12 17.59
N SER A 203 -6.92 23.16 18.92
CA SER A 203 -7.49 24.20 19.75
C SER A 203 -7.36 25.42 18.87
N PRO A 204 -8.48 26.05 18.48
CA PRO A 204 -8.45 27.15 17.54
C PRO A 204 -7.26 27.98 17.93
N SER A 205 -6.28 28.04 17.03
CA SER A 205 -5.12 28.87 17.19
C SER A 205 -5.69 30.28 17.09
N PHE A 206 -6.27 30.73 18.18
CA PHE A 206 -6.54 32.13 18.40
C PHE A 206 -5.18 32.79 18.15
N PRO A 207 -5.13 33.82 17.29
CA PRO A 207 -3.90 34.57 17.11
C PRO A 207 -3.39 34.90 18.50
N VAL A 208 -2.15 34.50 18.82
CA VAL A 208 -1.49 34.90 20.07
C VAL A 208 -1.59 36.42 20.07
N PRO A 209 -2.43 37.03 20.94
CA PRO A 209 -2.49 38.47 21.00
C PRO A 209 -1.12 38.89 21.52
N THR A 210 -0.49 39.86 20.87
CA THR A 210 0.56 40.65 21.49
C THR A 210 -0.03 41.17 22.80
N THR A 211 0.36 40.56 23.91
CA THR A 211 -0.24 40.74 25.21
C THR A 211 0.07 42.16 25.68
N HIS A 212 -0.89 43.07 25.56
CA HIS A 212 -1.05 44.08 26.60
C HIS A 212 -1.43 43.32 27.88
N PRO A 213 -0.80 43.60 29.04
CA PRO A 213 -1.01 42.85 30.27
C PRO A 213 -2.48 42.79 30.75
N ASP A 214 -3.35 43.68 30.26
CA ASP A 214 -4.70 43.88 30.79
C ASP A 214 -5.83 43.47 29.83
N THR A 215 -5.56 42.55 28.89
CA THR A 215 -6.57 42.03 27.96
C THR A 215 -6.76 40.53 28.11
N TRP A 216 -7.99 40.07 28.33
CA TRP A 216 -8.34 38.65 28.29
C TRP A 216 -9.53 38.37 27.34
N GLN A 217 -9.59 37.15 26.83
CA GLN A 217 -10.69 36.68 25.98
C GLN A 217 -11.64 35.78 26.76
N THR A 218 -12.93 36.07 26.72
CA THR A 218 -13.97 35.25 27.33
C THR A 218 -14.70 34.46 26.23
N PRO A 219 -14.81 33.13 26.33
CA PRO A 219 -15.55 32.33 25.33
C PRO A 219 -17.06 32.62 25.40
N ILE A 220 -17.70 32.78 24.24
CA ILE A 220 -19.15 32.91 24.11
C ILE A 220 -19.76 31.53 23.86
N TRP A 221 -20.64 31.11 24.76
CA TRP A 221 -21.35 29.84 24.70
C TRP A 221 -22.76 30.02 24.13
N GLN A 222 -23.20 29.11 23.25
CA GLN A 222 -24.58 28.98 22.82
C GLN A 222 -25.02 27.52 23.01
N GLY A 223 -25.74 27.26 24.09
CA GLY A 223 -25.95 25.89 24.58
C GLY A 223 -24.61 25.24 24.93
N ASP A 224 -24.42 23.98 24.54
CA ASP A 224 -23.22 23.19 24.85
C ASP A 224 -22.08 23.37 23.83
N ARG A 225 -22.09 24.44 23.02
CA ARG A 225 -21.07 24.72 22.01
C ARG A 225 -20.52 26.15 22.13
N ILE A 226 -19.20 26.27 21.99
CA ILE A 226 -18.51 27.56 21.85
C ILE A 226 -18.76 28.09 20.45
N VAL A 227 -19.29 29.31 20.34
CA VAL A 227 -19.65 29.93 19.05
C VAL A 227 -18.74 31.12 18.71
N GLY A 228 -18.00 31.64 19.69
CA GLY A 228 -17.01 32.69 19.47
C GLY A 228 -16.24 33.05 20.74
N SER A 229 -15.48 34.13 20.69
CA SER A 229 -14.85 34.77 21.84
C SER A 229 -15.08 36.27 21.80
N GLN A 230 -15.23 36.88 22.97
CA GLN A 230 -15.25 38.34 23.15
C GLN A 230 -13.97 38.77 23.85
N THR A 231 -13.37 39.84 23.37
CA THR A 231 -12.20 40.46 24.00
C THR A 231 -12.67 41.52 24.99
N THR A 232 -12.22 41.43 26.24
CA THR A 232 -12.47 42.43 27.28
C THR A 232 -11.15 43.12 27.61
N ILE A 233 -11.16 44.44 27.63
CA ILE A 233 -10.02 45.29 28.01
C ILE A 233 -10.37 45.88 29.37
N GLN A 234 -9.52 45.68 30.38
CA GLN A 234 -9.67 46.34 31.66
C GLN A 234 -9.03 47.72 31.55
N SER A 235 -9.86 48.74 31.38
CA SER A 235 -9.42 50.14 31.50
C SER A 235 -9.25 50.47 32.97
N ASP A 236 -8.06 50.90 33.38
CA ASP A 236 -7.82 51.45 34.71
C ASP A 236 -8.44 52.86 34.76
N PRO A 237 -9.45 53.11 35.61
CA PRO A 237 -10.14 54.40 35.66
C PRO A 237 -9.26 55.56 36.17
N GLU A 238 -8.04 55.29 36.66
CA GLU A 238 -7.11 56.34 37.13
C GLU A 238 -6.09 56.79 36.06
N GLU A 239 -6.04 56.17 34.87
CA GLU A 239 -5.05 56.50 33.82
C GLU A 239 -5.55 57.56 32.80
N GLU A 240 -6.75 58.13 33.01
CA GLU A 240 -7.36 59.11 32.09
C GLU A 240 -6.89 60.58 32.27
N GLU A 241 -5.90 60.86 33.11
CA GLU A 241 -5.54 62.24 33.47
C GLU A 241 -4.36 62.88 32.69
N ASP A 242 -3.74 62.22 31.70
CA ASP A 242 -2.52 62.78 31.06
C ASP A 242 -2.52 62.80 29.52
N ILE A 243 -3.68 62.99 28.89
CA ILE A 243 -3.74 63.49 27.50
C ILE A 243 -3.69 65.03 27.55
N CYS A 244 -2.54 65.55 27.98
CA CYS A 244 -2.20 66.96 27.90
C CYS A 244 -1.95 67.35 26.43
N ASP A 245 -2.69 68.39 26.00
CA ASP A 245 -2.29 69.42 25.04
C ASP A 245 -0.99 69.17 24.24
N TYR A 246 -1.15 68.69 23.01
CA TYR A 246 -0.19 68.94 21.94
C TYR A 246 -0.92 69.61 20.77
N HIS A 247 -1.46 70.80 21.07
CA HIS A 247 -1.58 71.85 20.07
C HIS A 247 -0.21 72.50 19.90
N GLU A 248 0.08 72.92 18.66
CA GLU A 248 1.09 73.91 18.26
C GLU A 248 2.40 73.36 17.67
N TRP A 249 2.83 74.04 16.58
CA TRP A 249 4.03 73.84 15.72
C TRP A 249 3.80 72.84 14.56
N GLU A 250 3.71 73.20 13.27
CA GLU A 250 4.23 74.35 12.52
C GLU A 250 3.41 74.60 11.23
N HIS A 251 3.08 75.87 10.99
CA HIS A 251 2.91 76.44 9.65
C HIS A 251 4.28 76.73 9.01
N GLN A 252 4.28 77.00 7.69
CA GLN A 252 5.38 77.54 6.85
C GLN A 252 6.41 76.51 6.33
N THR A 253 6.37 76.10 5.06
CA THR A 253 6.85 76.82 3.86
C THR A 253 6.86 75.78 2.69
N HIS A 254 6.84 76.02 1.38
CA HIS A 254 7.02 77.17 0.49
C HIS A 254 6.34 76.80 -0.86
N SER A 255 6.03 77.85 -1.64
CA SER A 255 5.65 77.85 -3.07
C SER A 255 6.54 77.02 -4.00
#